data_AF-A0A091PT61-F1
#
_entry.id   AF-A0A091PT61-F1
#
_cell.length_a   1.000
_cell.length_b   1.000
_cell.length_c   1.000
_cell.angle_alpha   90.00
_cell.angle_beta   90.00
_cell.angle_gamma   90.00
#
_symmetry.space_group_name_H-M   'P 1'
#
loop_
_entity.id
_entity.type
_entity.pdbx_description
1 polymer ?
#
loop_
_entity_poly.entity_id
_entity_poly.type
_entity_poly.pdbx_seq_one_letter_code
_entity_poly.pdbx_strand_id
1 'polypeptide(L)'
;EAGSEDIDILPNGLAFISSGLKYPGIKSLALDKPGEIFLMDLNEDNPRAVELRISRGFDLASFTPHGISTYIDRDDTVYLFVVNHPHQKSTVELFRFVEDDSSLVHLKTIRHDLLTSVNDIVAVGPDSFYATNDHYFSDFILMFLEMYLGLTWSNVVYYSPKEVKEVAAGFYSANGINISPDRR
;
A
#
# COMPACT_ATOMS: atom_id res chain seq x y z
N GLU A 1 5.49 9.59 -17.73
CA GLU A 1 6.06 8.91 -16.55
C GLU A 1 4.92 8.44 -15.67
N ALA A 2 5.06 7.26 -15.07
CA ALA A 2 4.19 6.78 -14.00
C ALA A 2 4.82 7.27 -12.68
N GLY A 3 4.04 7.90 -11.80
CA GLY A 3 4.57 8.45 -10.54
C GLY A 3 5.00 7.35 -9.57
N SER A 4 6.00 7.64 -8.73
CA SER A 4 6.46 6.80 -7.61
C SER A 4 5.81 7.31 -6.32
N GLU A 5 4.72 6.68 -5.90
CA GLU A 5 3.87 7.26 -4.86
C GLU A 5 4.42 7.03 -3.45
N ASP A 6 4.91 5.83 -3.17
CA ASP A 6 5.48 5.48 -1.86
C ASP A 6 6.74 4.61 -1.98
N ILE A 7 7.55 4.61 -0.90
CA ILE A 7 8.83 3.91 -0.79
C ILE A 7 9.06 3.37 0.63
N ASP A 8 9.50 2.11 0.73
CA ASP A 8 9.95 1.53 2.00
C ASP A 8 11.34 0.89 1.83
N ILE A 9 12.22 1.10 2.81
CA ILE A 9 13.64 0.74 2.74
C ILE A 9 13.96 -0.27 3.85
N LEU A 10 14.37 -1.46 3.43
CA LEU A 10 14.85 -2.49 4.34
C LEU A 10 16.20 -2.09 4.99
N PRO A 11 16.52 -2.65 6.17
CA PRO A 11 17.80 -2.37 6.85
C PRO A 11 19.05 -2.72 6.03
N ASN A 12 18.93 -3.62 5.05
CA ASN A 12 20.02 -4.00 4.16
C ASN A 12 20.21 -3.04 2.96
N GLY A 13 19.40 -1.99 2.83
CA GLY A 13 19.50 -0.98 1.78
C GLY A 13 18.68 -1.27 0.53
N LEU A 14 17.91 -2.36 0.49
CA LEU A 14 16.92 -2.60 -0.57
C LEU A 14 15.69 -1.71 -0.36
N ALA A 15 15.31 -0.97 -1.40
CA ALA A 15 14.14 -0.10 -1.40
C ALA A 15 13.04 -0.64 -2.33
N PHE A 16 11.84 -0.82 -1.80
CA PHE A 16 10.63 -1.08 -2.58
C PHE A 16 9.96 0.24 -2.93
N ILE A 17 9.50 0.39 -4.16
CA ILE A 17 8.85 1.62 -4.65
C ILE A 17 7.55 1.24 -5.34
N SER A 18 6.42 1.81 -4.90
CA SER A 18 5.14 1.68 -5.58
C SER A 18 5.05 2.67 -6.74
N SER A 19 4.54 2.22 -7.90
CA SER A 19 4.45 3.07 -9.08
C SER A 19 3.22 2.80 -9.93
N GLY A 20 2.77 3.83 -10.64
CA GLY A 20 1.65 3.71 -11.58
C GLY A 20 0.27 3.77 -10.93
N LEU A 21 0.15 4.42 -9.76
CA LEU A 21 -1.12 4.68 -9.11
C LEU A 21 -2.12 5.35 -10.07
N LYS A 22 -3.35 4.83 -10.05
CA LYS A 22 -4.52 5.43 -10.70
C LYS A 22 -5.58 5.64 -9.64
N TYR A 23 -5.66 6.87 -9.15
CA TYR A 23 -6.55 7.23 -8.05
C TYR A 23 -7.48 8.39 -8.45
N PRO A 24 -8.74 8.41 -8.00
CA PRO A 24 -9.65 9.46 -8.40
C PRO A 24 -9.14 10.85 -7.97
N GLY A 25 -9.19 11.82 -8.89
CA GLY A 25 -8.64 13.17 -8.67
C GLY A 25 -7.13 13.30 -8.96
N ILE A 26 -6.40 12.20 -9.13
CA ILE A 26 -4.97 12.21 -9.50
C ILE A 26 -4.82 12.00 -11.01
N LYS A 27 -4.01 12.84 -11.66
CA LYS A 27 -3.73 12.74 -13.10
C LYS A 27 -2.79 11.56 -13.37
N SER A 28 -3.26 10.55 -14.08
CA SER A 28 -2.41 9.49 -14.62
C SER A 28 -2.02 9.78 -16.07
N LEU A 29 -0.73 9.70 -16.39
CA LEU A 29 -0.19 9.89 -17.74
C LEU A 29 -0.04 8.56 -18.52
N ALA A 30 -0.30 7.43 -17.88
CA ALA A 30 -0.13 6.08 -18.43
C ALA A 30 -1.37 5.22 -18.13
N LEU A 31 -2.53 5.62 -18.68
CA LEU A 31 -3.81 4.96 -18.41
C LEU A 31 -3.85 3.48 -18.81
N ASP A 32 -3.07 3.08 -19.81
CA ASP A 32 -3.07 1.71 -20.34
C ASP A 32 -2.04 0.79 -19.69
N LYS A 33 -1.18 1.31 -18.80
CA LYS A 33 -0.19 0.51 -18.08
C LYS A 33 -0.69 0.11 -16.70
N PRO A 34 -0.60 -1.16 -16.29
CA PRO A 34 -0.76 -1.54 -14.90
C PRO A 34 0.24 -0.82 -14.00
N GLY A 35 -0.05 -0.79 -12.70
CA GLY A 35 0.93 -0.40 -11.71
C GLY A 35 1.99 -1.46 -11.49
N GLU A 36 3.10 -1.05 -10.88
CA GLU A 36 4.33 -1.83 -10.77
C GLU A 36 4.93 -1.63 -9.36
N ILE A 37 5.63 -2.64 -8.85
CA ILE A 37 6.53 -2.48 -7.70
C ILE A 37 7.96 -2.58 -8.22
N PHE A 38 8.77 -1.59 -7.90
CA PHE A 38 10.19 -1.60 -8.21
C PHE A 38 11.02 -1.95 -6.98
N LEU A 39 12.17 -2.58 -7.22
CA LEU A 39 13.23 -2.78 -6.24
C LEU A 39 14.45 -1.97 -6.68
N MET A 40 15.11 -1.31 -5.74
CA MET A 40 16.36 -0.60 -5.96
C MET A 40 17.34 -0.89 -4.84
N ASP A 41 18.56 -1.32 -5.19
CA ASP A 41 19.63 -1.51 -4.22
C ASP A 41 20.38 -0.18 -4.01
N LEU A 42 20.19 0.42 -2.84
CA LEU A 42 20.79 1.71 -2.49
C LEU A 42 22.27 1.62 -2.14
N ASN A 43 22.84 0.41 -2.06
CA ASN A 43 24.27 0.21 -1.82
C ASN A 43 25.11 0.29 -3.10
N GLU A 44 24.48 0.26 -4.28
CA GLU A 44 25.17 0.43 -5.55
C GLU A 44 25.64 1.88 -5.76
N ASP A 45 26.78 2.08 -6.43
CA ASP A 45 27.29 3.43 -6.76
C ASP A 45 26.31 4.23 -7.65
N ASN A 46 25.51 3.52 -8.45
CA ASN A 46 24.50 4.10 -9.34
C ASN A 46 23.22 3.24 -9.32
N PRO A 47 22.40 3.36 -8.27
CA PRO A 47 21.22 2.52 -8.06
C PRO A 47 20.26 2.60 -9.23
N ARG A 48 19.71 1.45 -9.63
CA ARG A 48 18.67 1.38 -10.66
C ARG A 48 17.45 0.65 -10.13
N ALA A 49 16.29 1.25 -10.36
CA ALA A 49 15.01 0.61 -10.11
C ALA A 49 14.76 -0.51 -11.14
N VAL A 50 14.48 -1.72 -10.66
CA VAL A 50 14.12 -2.89 -11.45
C VAL A 50 12.72 -3.34 -11.05
N GLU A 51 11.85 -3.58 -12.03
CA GLU A 51 10.49 -4.09 -11.78
C GLU A 51 10.54 -5.49 -11.16
N LEU A 52 9.82 -5.68 -10.05
CA LEU A 52 9.68 -6.98 -9.42
C LEU A 52 8.64 -7.84 -10.14
N ARG A 53 9.00 -9.10 -10.39
CA ARG A 53 8.07 -10.07 -10.97
C ARG A 53 7.04 -10.48 -9.91
N ILE A 54 5.75 -10.38 -10.22
CA ILE A 54 4.71 -10.90 -9.32
C ILE A 54 4.29 -12.31 -9.75
N SER A 55 4.11 -13.21 -8.78
CA SER A 55 3.76 -14.61 -9.00
C SER A 55 2.50 -14.79 -9.86
N ARG A 56 2.48 -15.86 -10.68
CA ARG A 56 1.34 -16.20 -11.53
C ARG A 56 0.05 -16.37 -10.71
N GLY A 57 -1.06 -15.87 -11.23
CA GLY A 57 -2.39 -15.98 -10.63
C GLY A 57 -2.87 -14.70 -9.91
N PHE A 58 -1.98 -13.73 -9.68
CA PHE A 58 -2.37 -12.38 -9.27
C PHE A 58 -2.92 -11.59 -10.48
N ASP A 59 -3.99 -10.83 -10.27
CA ASP A 59 -4.60 -10.01 -11.32
C ASP A 59 -3.79 -8.72 -11.55
N LEU A 60 -2.71 -8.86 -12.30
CA LEU A 60 -1.85 -7.74 -12.69
C LEU A 60 -2.59 -6.71 -13.55
N ALA A 61 -3.64 -7.08 -14.27
CA ALA A 61 -4.32 -6.16 -15.18
C ALA A 61 -5.06 -5.03 -14.43
N SER A 62 -5.54 -5.31 -13.22
CA SER A 62 -6.21 -4.33 -12.35
C SER A 62 -5.32 -3.77 -11.23
N PHE A 63 -4.04 -4.15 -11.20
CA PHE A 63 -3.12 -3.74 -10.15
C PHE A 63 -2.79 -2.23 -10.24
N THR A 64 -3.03 -1.54 -9.13
CA THR A 64 -2.89 -0.09 -8.96
C THR A 64 -2.37 0.17 -7.55
N PRO A 65 -1.05 0.00 -7.31
CA PRO A 65 -0.45 0.12 -6.00
C PRO A 65 -0.43 1.58 -5.54
N HIS A 66 -0.58 1.78 -4.23
CA HIS A 66 -0.57 3.06 -3.52
C HIS A 66 0.48 2.97 -2.39
N GLY A 67 0.12 3.20 -1.13
CA GLY A 67 1.02 3.02 0.02
C GLY A 67 1.51 1.59 0.22
N ILE A 68 2.71 1.45 0.79
CA ILE A 68 3.39 0.18 1.02
C ILE A 68 4.04 0.12 2.40
N SER A 69 4.19 -1.10 2.94
CA SER A 69 4.97 -1.30 4.16
C SER A 69 5.55 -2.70 4.19
N THR A 70 6.76 -2.80 4.73
CA THR A 70 7.47 -4.05 4.93
C THR A 70 7.37 -4.54 6.37
N TYR A 71 7.39 -5.86 6.52
CA TYR A 71 7.55 -6.51 7.81
C TYR A 71 8.55 -7.66 7.68
N ILE A 72 9.61 -7.62 8.49
CA ILE A 72 10.61 -8.69 8.59
C ILE A 72 10.21 -9.58 9.76
N ASP A 73 9.90 -10.85 9.48
CA ASP A 73 9.58 -11.82 10.51
C ASP A 73 10.84 -12.43 11.15
N ARG A 74 10.66 -13.22 12.20
CA ARG A 74 11.76 -13.78 13.01
C ARG A 74 12.65 -14.76 12.26
N ASP A 75 12.19 -15.29 11.14
CA ASP A 75 12.94 -16.17 10.25
C ASP A 75 13.54 -15.42 9.05
N ASP A 76 13.62 -14.09 9.15
CA ASP A 76 14.09 -13.16 8.12
C ASP A 76 13.21 -13.13 6.86
N THR A 77 12.01 -13.73 6.90
CA THR A 77 11.04 -13.58 5.81
C THR A 77 10.60 -12.13 5.71
N VAL A 78 10.78 -11.53 4.52
CA VAL A 78 10.30 -10.19 4.21
C VAL A 78 8.90 -10.27 3.61
N TYR A 79 7.93 -9.69 4.30
CA TYR A 79 6.60 -9.44 3.81
C TYR A 79 6.48 -8.01 3.28
N LEU A 80 5.85 -7.86 2.13
CA LEU A 80 5.50 -6.57 1.56
C LEU A 80 3.98 -6.48 1.51
N PHE A 81 3.43 -5.49 2.20
CA PHE A 81 2.04 -5.11 2.14
C PHE A 81 1.89 -3.96 1.15
N VAL A 82 0.90 -4.06 0.27
CA VAL A 82 0.66 -3.07 -0.78
C VAL A 82 -0.82 -2.70 -0.79
N VAL A 83 -1.13 -1.43 -0.55
CA VAL A 83 -2.45 -0.88 -0.81
C VAL A 83 -2.71 -0.91 -2.31
N ASN A 84 -3.87 -1.39 -2.73
CA ASN A 84 -4.22 -1.58 -4.13
C ASN A 84 -5.66 -1.13 -4.41
N HIS A 85 -5.90 -0.57 -5.60
CA HIS A 85 -7.20 0.01 -5.98
C HIS A 85 -7.92 -0.67 -7.18
N PRO A 86 -8.06 -2.01 -7.21
CA PRO A 86 -8.58 -2.70 -8.37
C PRO A 86 -10.05 -2.32 -8.62
N HIS A 87 -10.34 -1.82 -9.82
CA HIS A 87 -11.68 -1.37 -10.20
C HIS A 87 -12.32 -0.39 -9.20
N GLN A 88 -11.53 0.57 -8.68
CA GLN A 88 -11.97 1.60 -7.71
C GLN A 88 -12.42 1.04 -6.35
N LYS A 89 -12.01 -0.19 -6.00
CA LYS A 89 -12.18 -0.75 -4.66
C LYS A 89 -10.85 -0.68 -3.93
N SER A 90 -10.85 -0.59 -2.61
CA SER A 90 -9.62 -0.64 -1.82
C SER A 90 -9.34 -2.05 -1.30
N THR A 91 -8.10 -2.50 -1.46
CA THR A 91 -7.59 -3.76 -0.92
C THR A 91 -6.19 -3.57 -0.35
N VAL A 92 -5.76 -4.50 0.50
CA VAL A 92 -4.34 -4.62 0.88
C VAL A 92 -3.86 -5.98 0.41
N GLU A 93 -2.86 -6.00 -0.45
CA GLU A 93 -2.25 -7.20 -0.98
C GLU A 93 -1.01 -7.55 -0.15
N LEU A 94 -0.96 -8.78 0.36
CA LEU A 94 0.16 -9.31 1.11
C LEU A 94 1.02 -10.17 0.19
N PHE A 95 2.28 -9.79 0.03
CA PHE A 95 3.29 -10.53 -0.70
C PHE A 95 4.40 -11.01 0.22
N ARG A 96 5.02 -12.13 -0.15
CA ARG A 96 6.35 -12.51 0.35
C ARG A 96 7.38 -12.16 -0.71
N PHE A 97 8.43 -11.44 -0.30
CA PHE A 97 9.56 -11.14 -1.16
C PHE A 97 10.51 -12.34 -1.25
N VAL A 98 10.97 -12.63 -2.47
CA VAL A 98 11.97 -13.67 -2.77
C VAL A 98 13.14 -12.99 -3.45
N GLU A 99 14.19 -12.69 -2.68
CA GLU A 99 15.34 -11.89 -3.11
C GLU A 99 16.10 -12.52 -4.29
N ASP A 100 16.42 -13.81 -4.21
CA ASP A 100 17.15 -14.57 -5.24
C ASP A 100 16.48 -14.53 -6.63
N ASP A 101 15.15 -14.41 -6.66
CA ASP A 101 14.37 -14.35 -7.90
C ASP A 101 13.87 -12.93 -8.19
N SER A 102 14.18 -11.93 -7.34
CA SER A 102 13.66 -10.57 -7.43
C SER A 102 12.16 -10.57 -7.73
N SER A 103 11.41 -11.32 -6.93
CA SER A 103 9.99 -11.57 -7.16
C SER A 103 9.14 -11.44 -5.90
N LEU A 104 7.86 -11.17 -6.11
CA LEU A 104 6.82 -11.08 -5.09
C LEU A 104 5.86 -12.25 -5.26
N VAL A 105 5.77 -13.10 -4.24
CA VAL A 105 4.79 -14.18 -4.19
C VAL A 105 3.55 -13.66 -3.47
N HIS A 106 2.44 -13.52 -4.20
CA HIS A 106 1.16 -13.11 -3.62
C HIS A 106 0.65 -14.18 -2.66
N LEU A 107 0.33 -13.78 -1.44
CA LEU A 107 -0.17 -14.67 -0.39
C LEU A 107 -1.65 -14.48 -0.13
N LYS A 108 -2.10 -13.22 -0.10
CA LYS A 108 -3.46 -12.90 0.34
C LYS A 108 -3.91 -11.52 -0.17
N THR A 109 -5.16 -11.45 -0.59
CA THR A 109 -5.88 -10.17 -0.74
C THR A 109 -6.74 -9.93 0.49
N ILE A 110 -6.52 -8.79 1.15
CA ILE A 110 -7.21 -8.40 2.37
C ILE A 110 -8.25 -7.33 2.01
N ARG A 111 -9.48 -7.57 2.46
CA ARG A 111 -10.64 -6.69 2.30
C ARG A 111 -11.43 -6.70 3.59
N HIS A 112 -11.98 -5.56 3.97
CA HIS A 112 -12.84 -5.44 5.14
C HIS A 112 -13.76 -4.21 4.98
N ASP A 113 -14.94 -4.26 5.60
CA ASP A 113 -15.92 -3.14 5.56
C ASP A 113 -15.41 -1.86 6.23
N LEU A 114 -14.32 -1.94 7.01
CA LEU A 114 -13.65 -0.80 7.63
C LEU A 114 -12.46 -0.29 6.79
N LEU A 115 -12.08 -0.98 5.72
CA LEU A 115 -10.98 -0.60 4.82
C LEU A 115 -11.57 -0.06 3.51
N THR A 116 -12.29 1.06 3.60
CA THR A 116 -13.13 1.60 2.54
C THR A 116 -12.33 2.37 1.49
N SER A 117 -11.35 3.16 1.92
CA SER A 117 -10.57 4.08 1.07
C SER A 117 -9.12 4.14 1.55
N VAL A 118 -8.47 2.97 1.59
CA VAL A 118 -7.14 2.84 2.19
C VAL A 118 -6.12 3.67 1.39
N ASN A 119 -5.36 4.51 2.07
CA ASN A 119 -4.31 5.33 1.45
C ASN A 119 -2.95 4.69 1.67
N ASP A 120 -2.60 4.50 2.94
CA ASP A 120 -1.33 3.92 3.36
C ASP A 120 -1.53 2.99 4.57
N ILE A 121 -0.52 2.16 4.84
CA ILE A 121 -0.52 1.18 5.92
C ILE A 121 0.85 1.13 6.60
N VAL A 122 0.88 0.71 7.87
CA VAL A 122 2.11 0.32 8.56
C VAL A 122 1.97 -1.09 9.10
N ALA A 123 2.83 -1.98 8.62
CA ALA A 123 2.81 -3.39 9.01
C ALA A 123 3.36 -3.57 10.43
N VAL A 124 2.65 -4.33 11.26
CA VAL A 124 3.03 -4.60 12.65
C VAL A 124 3.12 -6.10 12.97
N GLY A 125 2.84 -6.94 11.98
CA GLY A 125 2.93 -8.39 12.04
C GLY A 125 2.91 -9.01 10.63
N PRO A 126 3.01 -10.34 10.53
CA PRO A 126 3.02 -11.05 9.24
C PRO A 126 1.68 -10.95 8.48
N ASP A 127 0.58 -10.60 9.16
CA ASP A 127 -0.73 -10.36 8.55
C ASP A 127 -1.58 -9.31 9.30
N SER A 128 -0.92 -8.39 10.00
CA SER A 128 -1.55 -7.31 10.75
C SER A 128 -0.88 -5.95 10.50
N PHE A 129 -1.70 -4.91 10.45
CA PHE A 129 -1.28 -3.55 10.11
C PHE A 129 -2.25 -2.51 10.67
N TYR A 130 -1.79 -1.27 10.73
CA TYR A 130 -2.67 -0.11 10.80
C TYR A 130 -2.82 0.48 9.40
N ALA A 131 -4.00 0.99 9.08
CA ALA A 131 -4.34 1.56 7.79
C ALA A 131 -4.99 2.92 7.96
N THR A 132 -4.64 3.89 7.13
CA THR A 132 -5.37 5.14 6.98
C THR A 132 -6.43 4.97 5.91
N ASN A 133 -7.67 5.36 6.19
CA ASN A 133 -8.62 5.64 5.11
C ASN A 133 -8.60 7.14 4.85
N ASP A 134 -8.24 7.57 3.65
CA ASP A 134 -8.15 9.01 3.32
C ASP A 134 -9.52 9.67 3.14
N HIS A 135 -10.56 8.87 2.91
CA HIS A 135 -11.96 9.29 2.77
C HIS A 135 -12.89 8.29 3.45
N TYR A 136 -14.08 8.76 3.83
CA TYR A 136 -15.16 7.89 4.25
C TYR A 136 -15.84 7.22 3.05
N PHE A 137 -16.10 7.98 1.98
CA PHE A 137 -16.77 7.46 0.79
C PHE A 137 -15.79 6.95 -0.27
N SER A 138 -16.13 5.81 -0.86
CA SER A 138 -15.42 5.26 -2.03
C SER A 138 -15.99 5.71 -3.38
N ASP A 139 -17.19 6.30 -3.40
CA ASP A 139 -17.79 6.87 -4.61
C ASP A 139 -17.15 8.23 -4.93
N PHE A 140 -16.71 8.42 -6.18
CA PHE A 140 -15.98 9.62 -6.58
C PHE A 140 -16.73 10.94 -6.33
N ILE A 141 -18.05 10.97 -6.54
CA ILE A 141 -18.83 12.20 -6.37
C ILE A 141 -18.97 12.51 -4.88
N LEU A 142 -19.24 11.49 -4.07
CA LEU A 142 -19.33 11.64 -2.62
C LEU A 142 -17.98 12.01 -2.00
N MET A 143 -16.90 11.40 -2.47
CA MET A 143 -15.52 11.72 -2.08
C MET A 143 -15.18 13.19 -2.38
N PHE A 144 -15.52 13.67 -3.58
CA PHE A 144 -15.34 15.07 -3.94
C PHE A 144 -16.16 16.02 -3.04
N LEU A 145 -17.39 15.65 -2.71
CA LEU A 145 -18.24 16.44 -1.83
C LEU A 145 -17.70 16.46 -0.39
N GLU A 146 -17.22 15.33 0.11
CA GLU A 146 -16.56 15.19 1.41
C GLU A 146 -15.38 16.16 1.53
N MET A 147 -14.49 16.16 0.54
CA MET A 147 -13.35 17.05 0.47
C MET A 147 -13.78 18.52 0.33
N TYR A 148 -14.73 18.83 -0.57
CA TYR A 148 -15.19 20.20 -0.79
C TYR A 148 -15.83 20.82 0.47
N LEU A 149 -16.57 20.02 1.23
CA LEU A 149 -17.24 20.47 2.46
C LEU A 149 -16.33 20.52 3.68
N GLY A 150 -15.07 20.09 3.59
CA GLY A 150 -14.16 20.13 4.73
C GLY A 150 -14.45 19.05 5.78
N LEU A 151 -15.12 17.94 5.42
CA LEU A 151 -15.58 16.96 6.39
C LEU A 151 -14.41 16.16 6.96
N THR A 152 -14.39 15.96 8.26
CA THR A 152 -13.33 15.23 8.96
C THR A 152 -13.76 13.79 9.25
N TRP A 153 -14.10 13.03 8.22
CA TRP A 153 -14.63 11.66 8.34
C TRP A 153 -13.61 10.57 8.04
N SER A 154 -12.38 10.94 7.67
CA SER A 154 -11.26 10.02 7.56
C SER A 154 -10.87 9.45 8.93
N ASN A 155 -10.35 8.22 8.93
CA ASN A 155 -10.04 7.45 10.12
C ASN A 155 -8.78 6.56 9.94
N VAL A 156 -8.39 5.92 11.05
CA VAL A 156 -7.32 4.92 11.10
C VAL A 156 -7.91 3.61 11.64
N VAL A 157 -7.61 2.51 10.97
CA VAL A 157 -8.12 1.18 11.28
C VAL A 157 -6.96 0.25 11.58
N TYR A 158 -7.07 -0.49 12.68
CA TYR A 158 -6.23 -1.65 12.95
C TYR A 158 -6.86 -2.89 12.30
N TYR A 159 -6.07 -3.66 11.58
CA TYR A 159 -6.46 -4.94 11.01
C TYR A 159 -5.59 -6.08 11.54
N SER A 160 -6.24 -7.19 11.87
CA SER A 160 -5.64 -8.51 12.04
C SER A 160 -6.67 -9.59 11.67
N PRO A 161 -6.28 -10.85 11.46
CA PRO A 161 -7.25 -11.92 11.20
C PRO A 161 -8.27 -12.15 12.32
N LYS A 162 -7.97 -11.71 13.56
CA LYS A 162 -8.80 -11.95 14.75
C LYS A 162 -9.67 -10.75 15.13
N GLU A 163 -9.23 -9.55 14.80
CA GLU A 163 -9.88 -8.30 15.17
C GLU A 163 -9.59 -7.23 14.12
N VAL A 164 -10.63 -6.51 13.71
CA VAL A 164 -10.52 -5.31 12.89
C VAL A 164 -11.33 -4.21 13.57
N LYS A 165 -10.73 -3.04 13.80
CA LYS A 165 -11.38 -1.94 14.49
C LYS A 165 -10.83 -0.58 14.10
N GLU A 166 -11.69 0.43 14.15
CA GLU A 166 -11.25 1.82 14.14
C GLU A 166 -10.48 2.12 15.43
N VAL A 167 -9.33 2.78 15.30
CA VAL A 167 -8.44 3.14 16.42
C VAL A 167 -8.26 4.65 16.56
N ALA A 168 -8.55 5.42 15.52
CA ALA A 168 -8.60 6.87 15.56
C ALA A 168 -9.53 7.39 14.44
N ALA A 169 -10.18 8.52 14.64
CA ALA A 169 -11.09 9.14 13.67
C ALA A 169 -11.09 10.66 13.82
N GLY A 170 -11.79 11.35 12.91
CA GLY A 170 -11.89 12.81 12.94
C GLY A 170 -10.79 13.51 12.14
N PHE A 171 -10.18 12.82 11.18
CA PHE A 171 -9.17 13.40 10.30
C PHE A 171 -9.82 14.03 9.08
N TYR A 172 -9.24 15.12 8.60
CA TYR A 172 -9.66 15.71 7.32
C TYR A 172 -9.29 14.82 6.13
N SER A 173 -8.06 14.30 6.12
CA SER A 173 -7.60 13.29 5.17
C SER A 173 -6.35 12.62 5.76
N ALA A 174 -6.52 11.45 6.37
CA ALA A 174 -5.42 10.64 6.87
C ALA A 174 -4.71 10.00 5.67
N ASN A 175 -3.40 10.22 5.56
CA ASN A 175 -2.61 9.86 4.39
C ASN A 175 -1.48 8.91 4.85
N GLY A 176 -0.21 9.29 4.75
CA GLY A 176 0.90 8.47 5.27
C GLY A 176 0.79 8.09 6.75
N ILE A 177 1.24 6.88 7.10
CA ILE A 177 1.25 6.35 8.47
C ILE A 177 2.54 5.56 8.75
N ASN A 178 3.09 5.67 9.96
CA ASN A 178 4.28 4.92 10.34
C ASN A 178 4.31 4.64 11.86
N ILE A 179 5.31 3.90 12.32
CA ILE A 179 5.51 3.51 13.70
C ILE A 179 6.94 3.82 14.16
N SER A 180 7.08 4.16 15.45
CA SER A 180 8.37 4.31 16.10
C SER A 180 9.17 2.99 16.07
N PRO A 181 10.52 3.01 15.98
CA PRO A 181 11.33 1.79 15.98
C PRO A 181 11.15 0.92 17.23
N ASP A 182 10.82 1.52 18.37
CA ASP A 182 10.55 0.82 19.63
C ASP A 182 9.09 0.34 19.77
N ARG A 183 8.24 0.66 18.78
CA ARG A 183 6.82 0.30 18.70
C ARG A 183 6.01 0.72 19.92
N ARG A 184 6.38 1.86 20.51
CA ARG A 184 5.74 2.46 21.69
C ARG A 184 5.16 3.82 21.37
#